data_AF-A0A257SP67-F1
#
_entry.id   AF-A0A257SP67-F1
#
_cell.length_a   1.000
_cell.length_b   1.000
_cell.length_c   1.000
_cell.angle_alpha   90.00
_cell.angle_beta   90.00
_cell.angle_gamma   90.00
#
_symmetry.space_group_name_H-M   'P 1'
#
loop_
_entity.id
_entity.type
_entity.pdbx_description
1 polymer ?
#
loop_
_entity_poly.entity_id
_entity_poly.type
_entity_poly.pdbx_seq_one_letter_code
_entity_poly.pdbx_strand_id
1 'polypeptide(L)'
;MKNDTIGTLRGSGNIYRDFDKPDADVRQLKAILATEIIKVLDKKGLSVRKAQSLTGIDAADFSRVRNADYSESGVCVNLDLRLRMDSPFRLIL
;
A
#
# COMPACT_ATOMS: atom_id res chain seq x y z
N MET A 1 -15.53 21.77 -33.75
CA MET A 1 -14.47 21.03 -33.04
C MET A 1 -14.36 19.66 -33.70
N LYS A 2 -13.17 19.26 -34.17
CA LYS A 2 -12.98 17.92 -34.76
C LYS A 2 -13.16 16.88 -33.64
N ASN A 3 -13.98 15.87 -33.89
CA ASN A 3 -14.12 14.70 -33.02
C ASN A 3 -12.87 13.84 -33.21
N ASP A 4 -11.77 14.21 -32.57
CA ASP A 4 -10.62 13.33 -32.44
C ASP A 4 -11.03 12.19 -31.49
N THR A 5 -11.26 11.00 -32.05
CA THR A 5 -11.50 9.78 -31.27
C THR A 5 -10.33 9.56 -30.33
N ILE A 6 -10.54 9.77 -29.04
CA ILE A 6 -9.57 9.45 -28.00
C ILE A 6 -9.37 7.92 -28.04
N GLY A 7 -8.22 7.49 -28.56
CA GLY A 7 -7.85 6.09 -28.56
C GLY A 7 -7.69 5.59 -27.12
N THR A 8 -8.49 4.60 -26.73
CA THR A 8 -8.35 3.95 -25.43
C THR A 8 -7.33 2.82 -25.55
N LEU A 9 -6.21 2.96 -24.86
CA LEU A 9 -5.22 1.89 -24.73
C LEU A 9 -5.63 0.99 -23.56
N ARG A 10 -5.75 -0.32 -23.81
CA ARG A 10 -5.97 -1.31 -22.75
C ARG A 10 -4.63 -1.59 -22.06
N GLY A 11 -4.45 -1.05 -20.86
CA GLY A 11 -3.28 -1.33 -20.03
C GLY A 11 -3.17 -2.82 -19.68
N SER A 12 -1.96 -3.27 -19.37
CA SER A 12 -1.66 -4.67 -19.04
C SER A 12 -2.25 -5.13 -17.70
N GLY A 13 -2.85 -4.19 -16.95
CA GLY A 13 -3.24 -4.39 -15.55
C GLY A 13 -2.11 -4.10 -14.57
N ASN A 14 -0.88 -3.85 -15.06
CA ASN A 14 0.24 -3.35 -14.29
C ASN A 14 0.66 -1.96 -14.80
N ILE A 15 0.27 -0.91 -14.09
CA ILE A 15 0.62 0.47 -14.45
C ILE A 15 2.14 0.67 -14.53
N TYR A 16 2.93 -0.01 -13.70
CA TYR A 16 4.39 0.10 -13.73
C TYR A 16 4.98 -0.53 -14.99
N ARG A 17 4.37 -1.61 -15.50
CA ARG A 17 4.77 -2.25 -16.75
C ARG A 17 4.38 -1.40 -17.96
N ASP A 18 3.20 -0.79 -17.91
CA ASP A 18 2.70 0.10 -18.96
C ASP A 18 3.59 1.36 -19.10
N PHE A 19 4.29 1.76 -18.03
CA PHE A 19 5.27 2.85 -18.02
C PHE A 19 6.74 2.39 -18.05
N ASP A 20 7.01 1.13 -18.41
CA ASP A 20 8.35 0.55 -18.54
C ASP A 20 9.25 0.77 -17.31
N LYS A 21 8.66 0.65 -16.11
CA LYS A 21 9.40 0.78 -14.85
C LYS A 21 10.12 -0.53 -14.51
N PRO A 22 11.37 -0.46 -14.01
CA PRO A 22 12.06 -1.63 -13.49
C PRO A 22 11.29 -2.22 -12.31
N ASP A 23 11.39 -3.54 -12.15
CA ASP A 23 10.71 -4.31 -11.10
C ASP A 23 9.19 -4.07 -11.04
N ALA A 24 8.56 -3.85 -12.20
CA ALA A 24 7.15 -3.49 -12.31
C ALA A 24 6.21 -4.39 -11.48
N ASP A 25 6.46 -5.69 -11.46
CA ASP A 25 5.61 -6.66 -10.73
C ASP A 25 5.79 -6.54 -9.22
N VAL A 26 7.03 -6.31 -8.76
CA VAL A 26 7.32 -6.05 -7.34
C VAL A 26 6.65 -4.74 -6.92
N ARG A 27 6.78 -3.68 -7.72
CA ARG A 27 6.14 -2.38 -7.44
C ARG A 27 4.60 -2.50 -7.39
N GLN A 28 4.00 -3.28 -8.29
CA GLN A 28 2.57 -3.53 -8.25
C GLN A 28 2.14 -4.29 -7.00
N LEU A 29 2.86 -5.35 -6.64
CA LEU A 29 2.58 -6.11 -5.42
C LEU A 29 2.68 -5.23 -4.17
N LYS A 30 3.72 -4.39 -4.10
CA LYS A 30 3.91 -3.38 -3.04
C LYS A 30 2.71 -2.43 -2.97
N ALA A 31 2.21 -1.95 -4.11
CA ALA A 31 1.08 -1.03 -4.17
C ALA A 31 -0.25 -1.69 -3.73
N ILE A 32 -0.48 -2.94 -4.11
CA ILE A 32 -1.66 -3.70 -3.68
C ILE A 32 -1.62 -3.92 -2.17
N LEU A 33 -0.47 -4.33 -1.63
CA LEU A 33 -0.30 -4.55 -0.19
C LEU A 33 -0.50 -3.25 0.61
N ALA A 34 0.10 -2.15 0.17
CA ALA A 34 -0.09 -0.82 0.75
C ALA A 34 -1.57 -0.43 0.79
N THR A 35 -2.29 -0.67 -0.31
CA THR A 35 -3.73 -0.41 -0.43
C THR A 35 -4.53 -1.20 0.61
N GLU A 36 -4.23 -2.49 0.79
CA GLU A 36 -4.91 -3.31 1.80
C GLU A 36 -4.64 -2.82 3.23
N ILE A 37 -3.41 -2.39 3.54
CA ILE A 37 -3.08 -1.81 4.85
C ILE A 37 -3.88 -0.53 5.09
N ILE A 38 -3.91 0.39 4.11
CA ILE A 38 -4.67 1.65 4.21
C ILE A 38 -6.16 1.36 4.42
N LYS A 39 -6.74 0.42 3.65
CA LYS A 39 -8.14 -0.01 3.83
C LYS A 39 -8.43 -0.47 5.25
N VAL A 40 -7.52 -1.23 5.87
CA VAL A 40 -7.69 -1.71 7.25
C VAL A 40 -7.61 -0.57 8.25
N LEU A 41 -6.65 0.35 8.08
CA LEU A 41 -6.51 1.52 8.93
C LEU A 41 -7.75 2.42 8.86
N ASP A 42 -8.22 2.72 7.66
CA ASP A 42 -9.38 3.58 7.43
C ASP A 42 -10.67 2.92 7.93
N LYS A 43 -10.88 1.61 7.67
CA LYS A 43 -12.05 0.86 8.17
C LYS A 43 -12.14 0.87 9.69
N LYS A 44 -11.01 0.86 10.39
CA LYS A 44 -10.95 0.85 11.87
C LYS A 44 -10.79 2.24 12.47
N GLY A 45 -10.75 3.30 11.66
CA GLY A 45 -10.51 4.66 12.12
C GLY A 45 -9.21 4.80 12.91
N LEU A 46 -8.18 4.02 12.58
CA LEU A 46 -6.94 4.00 13.34
C LEU A 46 -6.07 5.19 12.93
N SER A 47 -5.71 6.00 13.92
CA SER A 47 -4.63 6.96 13.74
C SER A 47 -3.29 6.24 13.60
N VAL A 48 -2.33 6.87 12.94
CA VAL A 48 -0.97 6.33 12.75
C VAL A 48 -0.33 5.92 14.08
N ARG A 49 -0.51 6.73 15.15
CA ARG A 49 -0.02 6.42 16.49
C ARG A 49 -0.66 5.16 17.09
N LYS A 50 -1.96 4.97 16.86
CA LYS A 50 -2.67 3.77 17.33
C LYS A 50 -2.22 2.54 16.55
N ALA A 51 -2.00 2.67 15.25
CA ALA A 51 -1.44 1.60 14.42
C ALA A 51 -0.05 1.19 14.90
N GLN A 52 0.85 2.16 15.15
CA GLN A 52 2.17 1.91 15.74
C GLN A 52 2.07 1.16 17.08
N SER A 53 1.17 1.57 17.98
CA SER A 53 1.00 0.88 19.26
C SER A 53 0.49 -0.56 19.14
N LEU A 54 -0.27 -0.87 18.09
CA LEU A 54 -0.84 -2.21 17.86
C LEU A 54 0.13 -3.14 17.14
N THR A 55 1.01 -2.60 16.30
CA THR A 55 1.82 -3.40 15.37
C THR A 55 3.31 -3.30 15.63
N GLY A 56 3.75 -2.34 16.45
CA GLY A 56 5.17 -2.06 16.73
C GLY A 56 5.92 -1.45 15.54
N ILE A 57 5.23 -1.05 14.47
CA ILE A 57 5.82 -0.45 13.27
C ILE A 57 5.86 1.06 13.44
N ASP A 58 6.95 1.69 12.97
CA ASP A 58 7.11 3.13 13.05
C ASP A 58 5.95 3.86 12.35
N ALA A 59 5.44 4.90 13.00
CA ALA A 59 4.52 5.87 12.42
C ALA A 59 5.00 6.41 11.07
N ALA A 60 6.32 6.60 10.91
CA ALA A 60 6.92 7.07 9.67
C ALA A 60 6.66 6.09 8.50
N ASP A 61 6.67 4.78 8.74
CA ASP A 61 6.44 3.79 7.69
C ASP A 61 4.99 3.80 7.22
N PHE A 62 4.01 4.00 8.12
CA PHE A 62 2.62 4.20 7.72
C PHE A 62 2.43 5.47 6.87
N SER A 63 3.17 6.53 7.18
CA SER A 63 3.17 7.75 6.37
C SER A 63 3.74 7.51 4.97
N ARG A 64 4.86 6.78 4.85
CA ARG A 64 5.47 6.40 3.56
C ARG A 64 4.54 5.56 2.70
N VAL A 65 3.86 4.57 3.30
CA VAL A 65 2.85 3.75 2.63
C VAL A 65 1.71 4.61 2.10
N ARG A 66 1.22 5.58 2.88
CA ARG A 66 0.14 6.49 2.46
C ARG A 66 0.56 7.43 1.34
N ASN A 67 1.83 7.83 1.31
CA ASN A 67 2.40 8.72 0.29
C ASN A 67 2.93 7.96 -0.94
N ALA A 68 2.75 6.63 -1.01
CA ALA A 68 3.22 5.80 -2.12
C ALA A 68 4.73 5.95 -2.40
N ASP A 69 5.53 6.20 -1.36
CA ASP A 69 6.99 6.32 -1.49
C ASP A 69 7.63 4.92 -1.49
N TYR A 70 7.62 4.29 -2.67
CA TYR A 70 8.28 3.01 -2.94
C TYR A 70 9.70 3.24 -3.47
N SER A 71 10.55 3.91 -2.68
CA SER A 71 12.00 3.89 -2.95
C SER A 71 12.50 2.44 -3.08
N GLU A 72 13.53 2.22 -3.92
CA GLU A 72 14.03 0.88 -4.27
C GLU A 72 14.46 0.05 -3.04
N SER A 73 14.80 0.73 -1.94
CA SER A 73 15.15 0.18 -0.63
C SER A 73 14.04 0.31 0.43
N GLY A 74 12.92 0.95 0.10
CA GLY A 74 11.85 1.32 1.03
C GLY A 74 10.88 0.18 1.33
N VAL A 75 10.80 -0.13 2.62
CA VAL A 75 10.04 -1.20 3.29
C VAL A 75 8.59 -1.26 2.79
N CYS A 76 8.23 -2.38 2.17
CA CYS A 76 6.84 -2.82 2.22
C CYS A 76 6.64 -3.54 3.55
N VAL A 77 5.96 -2.83 4.44
CA VAL A 77 5.53 -3.33 5.74
C VAL A 77 4.88 -4.71 5.58
N ASN A 78 5.42 -5.67 6.32
CA ASN A 78 5.12 -7.10 6.21
C ASN A 78 3.61 -7.42 6.29
N LEU A 79 3.22 -8.53 5.64
CA LEU A 79 1.88 -9.12 5.68
C LEU A 79 1.33 -9.33 7.11
N ASP A 80 2.22 -9.38 8.10
CA ASP A 80 1.96 -9.45 9.53
C ASP A 80 1.04 -8.34 10.08
N LEU A 81 1.01 -7.16 9.44
CA LEU A 81 0.08 -6.07 9.78
C LEU A 81 -1.39 -6.50 9.74
N ARG A 82 -1.77 -7.32 8.75
CA ARG A 82 -3.16 -7.77 8.58
C ARG A 82 -3.58 -8.68 9.75
N LEU A 83 -2.71 -9.60 10.14
CA LEU A 83 -2.96 -10.57 11.20
C LEU A 83 -3.03 -9.91 12.58
N ARG A 84 -2.16 -8.94 12.86
CA ARG A 84 -2.17 -8.18 14.13
C ARG A 84 -3.36 -7.24 14.25
N MET A 85 -3.79 -6.63 13.14
CA MET A 85 -4.93 -5.73 13.15
C MET A 85 -6.27 -6.48 13.26
N ASP A 86 -6.44 -7.66 12.66
CA ASP A 86 -7.69 -8.44 12.68
C ASP A 86 -7.82 -9.43 13.85
N SER A 87 -6.78 -9.59 14.69
CA SER A 87 -6.87 -10.49 15.84
C SER A 87 -7.74 -9.89 16.96
N PRO A 88 -8.80 -10.60 17.44
CA PRO A 88 -9.55 -10.20 18.64
C PRO A 88 -8.74 -10.40 19.93
N PHE A 89 -7.58 -11.05 19.86
CA PHE A 89 -6.72 -11.34 21.01
C PHE A 89 -5.52 -10.39 21.03
N ARG A 90 -5.58 -9.43 21.96
CA ARG A 90 -4.43 -8.68 22.47
C ARG A 90 -3.32 -9.66 22.85
N LEU A 91 -2.11 -9.49 22.31
CA LEU A 91 -0.92 -9.90 23.03
C LEU A 91 -0.40 -8.67 23.78
N ILE A 92 -0.68 -8.66 25.08
CA ILE A 92 0.13 -7.98 26.08
C ILE A 92 1.51 -8.60 26.00
N LEU A 93 2.55 -7.79 25.82
CA LEU A 93 3.83 -7.84 26.54
C LEU A 93 4.50 -6.48 26.39
#